data_AF-A0AA36IKK7-F1
#
_entry.id   AF-A0AA36IKK7-F1
#
_cell.length_a   1.000
_cell.length_b   1.000
_cell.length_c   1.000
_cell.angle_alpha   90.00
_cell.angle_beta   90.00
_cell.angle_gamma   90.00
#
_symmetry.space_group_name_H-M   'P 1'
#
loop_
_entity.id
_entity.type
_entity.pdbx_description
1 polymer ?
#
loop_
_entity_poly.entity_id
_entity_poly.type
_entity_poly.pdbx_seq_one_letter_code
_entity_poly.pdbx_strand_id
1 'polypeptide(L)'
;MAAAAELLRKALAACGEDAAVAAQRLEAALFAEHGKARRYQAEVRRLCTALREAENAKWLQELPRRPEAAAELVRAAPEELLPSAKMARLQELRKAPPEESGTALTRFTEVDERLHCVECGKSGVRFQRLATSREGFNKAETWGSGEDKGERCRGHCPHCLAEWNFEL
;
A
#
# COMPACT_ATOMS: atom_id res chain seq x y z
N MET A 1 -26.91 22.21 -4.49
CA MET A 1 -27.70 20.95 -4.55
C MET A 1 -27.91 20.51 -6.00
N ALA A 2 -28.29 21.41 -6.92
CA ALA A 2 -28.49 21.09 -8.35
C ALA A 2 -27.39 20.25 -9.03
N ALA A 3 -26.10 20.46 -8.69
CA ALA A 3 -25.01 19.68 -9.28
C ALA A 3 -24.99 18.19 -8.86
N ALA A 4 -25.46 17.85 -7.65
CA ALA A 4 -25.46 16.48 -7.15
C ALA A 4 -26.58 15.66 -7.78
N ALA A 5 -27.79 16.22 -7.80
CA ALA A 5 -28.96 15.65 -8.50
C ALA A 5 -28.63 15.33 -9.97
N GLU A 6 -27.96 16.25 -10.66
CA GLU A 6 -27.58 16.05 -12.07
C GLU A 6 -26.54 14.95 -12.25
N LEU A 7 -25.60 14.81 -11.31
CA LEU A 7 -24.58 13.78 -11.35
C LEU A 7 -25.19 12.39 -11.13
N LEU A 8 -26.11 12.27 -10.18
CA LEU A 8 -26.89 11.06 -9.92
C LEU A 8 -27.76 10.70 -11.12
N ARG A 9 -28.45 11.67 -11.71
CA ARG A 9 -29.27 11.47 -12.93
C ARG A 9 -28.45 10.91 -14.08
N LYS A 10 -27.24 11.45 -14.31
CA LYS A 10 -26.31 10.92 -15.33
C LYS A 10 -25.84 9.51 -15.02
N ALA A 11 -25.58 9.18 -13.75
CA ALA A 11 -25.20 7.82 -13.35
C ALA A 11 -26.37 6.84 -13.51
N LEU A 12 -27.61 7.31 -13.32
CA LEU A 12 -28.85 6.55 -13.46
C LEU A 12 -29.47 6.64 -14.87
N ALA A 13 -28.74 7.13 -15.87
CA ALA A 13 -29.28 7.30 -17.23
C ALA A 13 -29.80 5.97 -17.82
N ALA A 14 -29.23 4.84 -17.41
CA ALA A 14 -29.68 3.50 -17.78
C ALA A 14 -31.06 3.12 -17.21
N CYS A 15 -31.59 3.87 -16.24
CA CYS A 15 -32.96 3.70 -15.73
C CYS A 15 -34.04 4.29 -16.66
N GLY A 16 -33.66 4.94 -17.76
CA GLY A 16 -34.62 5.52 -18.72
C GLY A 16 -35.46 6.63 -18.11
N GLU A 17 -36.77 6.61 -18.33
CA GLU A 17 -37.71 7.65 -17.89
C GLU A 17 -37.77 7.79 -16.35
N ASP A 18 -37.47 6.71 -15.62
CA ASP A 18 -37.48 6.69 -14.15
C ASP A 18 -36.21 7.26 -13.52
N ALA A 19 -35.20 7.62 -14.32
CA ALA A 19 -33.91 8.09 -13.82
C ALA A 19 -34.02 9.34 -12.93
N ALA A 20 -34.97 10.25 -13.23
CA ALA A 20 -35.19 11.45 -12.44
C ALA A 20 -35.76 11.13 -11.04
N VAL A 21 -36.73 10.21 -10.97
CA VAL A 21 -37.36 9.79 -9.72
C VAL A 21 -36.35 9.03 -8.86
N ALA A 22 -35.59 8.10 -9.45
CA ALA A 22 -34.55 7.36 -8.77
C ALA A 22 -33.44 8.29 -8.24
N ALA A 23 -33.00 9.28 -9.03
CA ALA A 23 -32.01 10.26 -8.61
C ALA A 23 -32.49 11.10 -7.43
N GLN A 24 -33.74 11.56 -7.45
CA GLN A 24 -34.31 12.36 -6.37
C GLN A 24 -34.45 11.56 -5.07
N ARG A 25 -34.88 10.29 -5.15
CA ARG A 25 -34.95 9.40 -3.98
C ARG A 25 -33.56 9.15 -3.38
N LEU A 26 -32.57 8.89 -4.23
CA LEU A 26 -31.20 8.66 -3.79
C LEU A 26 -30.58 9.91 -3.16
N GLU A 27 -30.85 11.09 -3.75
CA GLU A 27 -30.42 12.37 -3.19
C GLU A 27 -31.02 12.61 -1.79
N ALA A 28 -32.32 12.35 -1.63
CA ALA A 28 -33.01 12.48 -0.35
C ALA A 28 -32.45 11.52 0.71
N ALA A 29 -32.17 10.26 0.35
CA ALA A 29 -31.58 9.27 1.24
C ALA A 29 -30.15 9.67 1.67
N LEU A 30 -29.31 10.11 0.73
CA LEU A 30 -27.96 10.61 1.01
C LEU A 30 -27.98 11.82 1.95
N PHE A 31 -28.93 12.73 1.74
CA PHE A 31 -29.09 13.91 2.57
C PHE A 31 -29.56 13.57 3.98
N ALA A 32 -30.48 12.60 4.12
CA ALA A 32 -30.96 12.14 5.41
C ALA A 32 -29.84 11.48 6.24
N GLU A 33 -28.98 10.69 5.60
CA GLU A 33 -27.90 9.97 6.30
C GLU A 33 -26.69 10.85 6.63
N HIS A 34 -26.31 11.79 5.75
CA HIS A 34 -25.05 12.54 5.88
C HIS A 34 -25.21 14.06 6.07
N GLY A 35 -26.42 14.59 5.93
CA GLY A 35 -26.71 16.03 6.01
C GLY A 35 -25.99 16.87 4.94
N LYS A 36 -25.86 18.18 5.17
CA LYS A 36 -25.12 19.14 4.29
C LYS A 36 -23.59 19.10 4.47
N ALA A 37 -23.02 18.01 4.98
CA ALA A 37 -21.60 17.92 5.28
C ALA A 37 -20.74 17.63 4.03
N ARG A 38 -19.43 17.85 4.11
CA ARG A 38 -18.45 17.45 3.07
C ARG A 38 -18.55 15.96 2.70
N ARG A 39 -19.01 15.12 3.64
CA ARG A 39 -19.25 13.69 3.45
C ARG A 39 -20.33 13.41 2.38
N TYR A 40 -21.39 14.22 2.33
CA TYR A 40 -22.46 14.08 1.33
C TYR A 40 -21.93 14.10 -0.11
N GLN A 41 -21.09 15.08 -0.45
CA GLN A 41 -20.53 15.18 -1.81
C GLN A 41 -19.56 14.04 -2.16
N ALA A 42 -18.85 13.49 -1.16
CA ALA A 42 -18.00 12.33 -1.36
C ALA A 42 -18.85 11.08 -1.63
N GLU A 43 -19.92 10.89 -0.87
CA GLU A 43 -20.85 9.77 -1.02
C GLU A 43 -21.62 9.82 -2.35
N VAL A 44 -22.07 11.00 -2.78
CA VAL A 44 -22.66 11.19 -4.13
C VAL A 44 -21.72 10.66 -5.22
N ARG A 45 -20.43 11.06 -5.18
CA ARG A 45 -19.44 10.62 -6.17
C ARG A 45 -19.14 9.13 -6.07
N ARG A 46 -19.06 8.57 -4.86
CA ARG A 46 -18.87 7.14 -4.62
C ARG A 46 -20.01 6.35 -5.28
N LEU A 47 -21.26 6.68 -4.95
CA LEU A 47 -22.42 5.97 -5.49
C LEU A 47 -22.56 6.14 -7.01
N CYS A 48 -22.27 7.32 -7.56
CA CYS A 48 -22.26 7.51 -9.01
C CYS A 48 -21.22 6.64 -9.72
N THR A 49 -20.09 6.36 -9.07
CA THR A 49 -19.06 5.47 -9.62
C THR A 49 -19.52 4.02 -9.52
N ALA A 50 -20.06 3.61 -8.36
CA ALA A 50 -20.59 2.26 -8.16
C ALA A 50 -21.74 1.93 -9.13
N LEU A 51 -22.69 2.84 -9.33
CA LEU A 51 -23.86 2.61 -10.20
C LEU A 51 -23.53 2.48 -11.70
N ARG A 52 -22.33 2.85 -12.12
CA ARG A 52 -21.85 2.65 -13.49
C ARG A 52 -21.24 1.26 -13.72
N GLU A 53 -20.94 0.54 -12.65
CA GLU A 53 -20.38 -0.81 -12.74
C GLU A 53 -21.50 -1.81 -13.06
N ALA A 54 -21.26 -2.70 -14.04
CA ALA A 54 -22.27 -3.65 -14.50
C ALA A 54 -22.74 -4.61 -13.39
N GLU A 55 -21.87 -4.96 -12.45
CA GLU A 55 -22.21 -5.81 -11.28
C GLU A 55 -23.25 -5.16 -10.35
N ASN A 56 -23.40 -3.83 -10.40
CA ASN A 56 -24.37 -3.07 -9.63
C ASN A 56 -25.66 -2.77 -10.41
N ALA A 57 -25.84 -3.32 -11.61
CA ALA A 57 -27.01 -3.04 -12.46
C ALA A 57 -28.35 -3.40 -11.80
N LYS A 58 -28.38 -4.33 -10.84
CA LYS A 58 -29.57 -4.64 -10.04
C LYS A 58 -30.16 -3.40 -9.37
N TRP A 59 -29.32 -2.52 -8.86
CA TRP A 59 -29.74 -1.30 -8.18
C TRP A 59 -30.46 -0.33 -9.14
N LEU A 60 -30.06 -0.31 -10.41
CA LEU A 60 -30.71 0.51 -11.44
C LEU A 60 -32.15 0.07 -11.69
N GLN A 61 -32.46 -1.21 -11.52
CA GLN A 61 -33.81 -1.75 -11.67
C GLN A 61 -34.65 -1.61 -10.40
N GLU A 62 -34.02 -1.67 -9.23
CA GLU A 62 -34.70 -1.63 -7.93
C GLU A 62 -35.03 -0.20 -7.47
N LEU A 63 -34.14 0.78 -7.69
CA LEU A 63 -34.32 2.17 -7.23
C LEU A 63 -35.64 2.84 -7.67
N PRO A 64 -36.12 2.64 -8.92
CA PRO A 64 -37.45 3.12 -9.34
C PRO A 64 -38.62 2.42 -8.64
N ARG A 65 -38.47 1.13 -8.32
CA ARG A 65 -39.57 0.25 -7.91
C ARG A 65 -39.72 0.15 -6.39
N ARG A 66 -38.62 0.18 -5.64
CA ARG A 66 -38.57 0.07 -4.17
C ARG A 66 -38.02 1.35 -3.56
N PRO A 67 -38.86 2.17 -2.89
CA PRO A 67 -38.40 3.38 -2.20
C PRO A 67 -37.28 3.13 -1.18
N GLU A 68 -37.33 2.01 -0.47
CA GLU A 68 -36.35 1.60 0.53
C GLU A 68 -34.96 1.24 -0.05
N ALA A 69 -34.90 0.87 -1.34
CA ALA A 69 -33.64 0.52 -2.00
C ALA A 69 -32.64 1.69 -2.02
N ALA A 70 -33.13 2.94 -2.04
CA ALA A 70 -32.27 4.12 -1.96
C ALA A 70 -31.56 4.22 -0.60
N ALA A 71 -32.26 3.91 0.50
CA ALA A 71 -31.68 3.93 1.84
C ALA A 71 -30.73 2.73 2.05
N GLU A 72 -31.10 1.56 1.54
CA GLU A 72 -30.25 0.36 1.55
C GLU A 72 -28.93 0.61 0.81
N LEU A 73 -28.99 1.18 -0.40
CA LEU A 73 -27.81 1.49 -1.20
C LEU A 73 -26.87 2.51 -0.52
N VAL A 74 -27.42 3.50 0.17
CA VAL A 74 -26.63 4.51 0.90
C VAL A 74 -25.90 3.86 2.09
N ARG A 75 -26.56 2.94 2.80
CA ARG A 75 -26.00 2.25 3.96
C ARG A 75 -25.10 1.07 3.61
N ALA A 76 -25.18 0.57 2.38
CA ALA A 76 -24.32 -0.51 1.89
C ALA A 76 -22.84 -0.15 2.07
N ALA A 77 -22.09 -1.12 2.59
CA ALA A 77 -20.66 -0.91 2.83
C ALA A 77 -19.96 -0.60 1.50
N PRO A 78 -18.96 0.31 1.46
CA PRO A 78 -18.25 0.64 0.23
C PRO A 78 -17.70 -0.59 -0.50
N GLU A 79 -17.23 -1.59 0.26
CA GLU A 79 -16.70 -2.84 -0.26
C GLU A 79 -17.75 -3.69 -0.99
N GLU A 80 -19.01 -3.64 -0.58
CA GLU A 80 -20.10 -4.43 -1.18
C GLU A 80 -20.49 -3.94 -2.58
N LEU A 81 -20.17 -2.69 -2.90
CA LEU A 81 -20.44 -2.08 -4.20
C LEU A 81 -19.24 -2.14 -5.15
N LEU A 82 -18.12 -2.73 -4.71
CA LEU A 82 -16.94 -2.89 -5.56
C LEU A 82 -17.11 -4.07 -6.51
N PRO A 83 -16.60 -3.95 -7.75
CA PRO A 83 -16.45 -5.09 -8.63
C PRO A 83 -15.69 -6.24 -7.96
N SER A 84 -16.10 -7.46 -8.25
CA SER A 84 -15.51 -8.71 -7.77
C SER A 84 -13.98 -8.73 -7.84
N ALA A 85 -13.40 -8.27 -8.96
CA ALA A 85 -11.96 -8.15 -9.14
C ALA A 85 -11.27 -7.20 -8.14
N LYS A 86 -11.90 -6.06 -7.82
CA LYS A 86 -11.37 -5.09 -6.84
C LYS A 86 -11.52 -5.62 -5.41
N MET A 87 -12.63 -6.31 -5.11
CA MET A 87 -12.80 -6.98 -3.81
C MET A 87 -11.74 -8.05 -3.58
N ALA A 88 -11.48 -8.92 -4.56
CA ALA A 88 -10.45 -9.94 -4.48
C ALA A 88 -9.06 -9.31 -4.22
N ARG A 89 -8.74 -8.24 -4.95
CA ARG A 89 -7.48 -7.51 -4.74
C ARG A 89 -7.38 -6.87 -3.36
N LEU A 90 -8.47 -6.31 -2.83
CA LEU A 90 -8.49 -5.77 -1.47
C LEU A 90 -8.31 -6.87 -0.42
N GLN A 91 -8.89 -8.05 -0.62
CA GLN A 91 -8.68 -9.19 0.26
C GLN A 91 -7.22 -9.62 0.26
N GLU A 92 -6.56 -9.67 -0.90
CA GLU A 92 -5.12 -9.93 -0.99
C GLU A 92 -4.29 -8.89 -0.25
N LEU A 93 -4.59 -7.61 -0.41
CA LEU A 93 -3.85 -6.53 0.27
C LEU A 93 -4.09 -6.50 1.79
N ARG A 94 -5.24 -7.03 2.24
CA ARG A 94 -5.57 -7.17 3.67
C ARG A 94 -4.98 -8.42 4.29
N LYS A 95 -4.52 -9.40 3.49
CA LYS A 95 -3.72 -10.50 4.04
C LYS A 95 -2.48 -9.88 4.66
N ALA A 96 -2.12 -10.34 5.87
CA ALA A 96 -0.90 -9.91 6.51
C ALA A 96 0.26 -10.04 5.51
N PRO A 97 1.16 -9.05 5.41
CA PRO A 97 2.37 -9.24 4.64
C PRO A 97 3.01 -10.56 5.12
N PRO A 98 3.51 -11.42 4.22
CA PRO A 98 4.22 -12.61 4.65
C PRO A 98 5.28 -12.19 5.68
N GLU A 99 5.46 -12.98 6.73
CA GLU A 99 6.38 -12.70 7.87
C GLU A 99 7.84 -12.43 7.45
N GLU A 100 8.16 -12.49 6.16
CA GLU A 100 9.45 -12.23 5.55
C GLU A 100 9.78 -10.74 5.31
N SER A 101 9.14 -9.80 6.02
CA SER A 101 9.69 -8.43 6.12
C SER A 101 10.70 -8.29 7.27
N GLY A 102 11.27 -9.41 7.73
CA GLY A 102 12.18 -9.50 8.88
C GLY A 102 13.63 -9.84 8.55
N THR A 103 13.98 -10.22 7.32
CA THR A 103 15.40 -10.23 6.92
C THR A 103 15.80 -8.79 6.63
N ALA A 104 16.05 -8.03 7.70
CA ALA A 104 17.08 -7.02 7.63
C ALA A 104 18.27 -7.72 6.96
N LEU A 105 18.67 -7.26 5.78
CA LEU A 105 19.96 -7.60 5.18
C LEU A 105 20.99 -7.26 6.26
N THR A 106 21.32 -8.23 7.11
CA THR A 106 22.39 -8.09 8.09
C THR A 106 23.62 -7.96 7.24
N ARG A 107 24.10 -6.72 7.10
CA ARG A 107 25.25 -6.37 6.26
C ARG A 107 26.43 -7.31 6.55
N PHE A 108 26.56 -7.76 7.79
CA PHE A 108 27.49 -8.78 8.24
C PHE A 108 26.95 -10.19 7.97
N THR A 109 27.48 -10.83 6.93
CA THR A 109 27.06 -12.17 6.46
C THR A 109 27.92 -13.29 7.02
N GLU A 110 29.16 -12.99 7.44
CA GLU A 110 30.11 -13.97 7.96
C GLU A 110 30.23 -13.85 9.50
N VAL A 111 30.44 -14.96 10.20
CA VAL A 111 30.72 -14.99 11.64
C VAL A 111 32.03 -15.74 11.87
N ASP A 112 32.96 -15.13 12.59
CA ASP A 112 34.21 -15.78 13.00
C ASP A 112 34.33 -15.78 14.53
N GLU A 113 34.40 -16.99 15.11
CA GLU A 113 34.58 -17.22 16.54
C GLU A 113 36.01 -16.96 17.02
N ARG A 114 36.99 -16.88 16.10
CA ARG A 114 38.39 -16.57 16.40
C ARG A 114 38.63 -15.08 16.55
N LEU A 115 37.77 -14.25 15.95
CA LEU A 115 37.83 -12.80 16.08
C LEU A 115 37.24 -12.36 17.42
N HIS A 116 37.91 -11.40 18.05
CA HIS A 116 37.52 -10.83 19.33
C HIS A 116 37.18 -9.35 19.15
N CYS A 117 36.16 -8.87 19.87
CA CYS A 117 35.82 -7.47 19.86
C CYS A 117 36.91 -6.61 20.52
N VAL A 118 37.32 -5.54 19.83
CA VAL A 118 38.34 -4.60 20.33
C VAL A 118 37.89 -3.88 21.62
N GLU A 119 36.59 -3.62 21.75
CA GLU A 119 36.04 -2.89 22.90
C GLU A 119 35.76 -3.80 24.10
N CYS A 120 35.12 -4.96 23.89
CA CYS A 120 34.64 -5.79 25.00
C CYS A 120 35.31 -7.16 25.12
N GLY A 121 36.27 -7.49 24.23
CA GLY A 121 37.06 -8.72 24.26
C GLY A 121 36.30 -10.02 24.00
N LYS A 122 34.98 -9.97 23.72
CA LYS A 122 34.17 -11.17 23.46
C LYS A 122 34.38 -11.70 22.04
N SER A 123 34.36 -13.01 21.88
CA SER A 123 34.46 -13.71 20.60
C SER A 123 33.12 -13.76 19.85
N GLY A 124 33.16 -14.19 18.59
CA GLY A 124 31.95 -14.33 17.75
C GLY A 124 31.60 -13.05 17.00
N VAL A 125 32.60 -12.43 16.37
CA VAL A 125 32.41 -11.20 15.60
C VAL A 125 31.74 -11.52 14.28
N ARG A 126 30.69 -10.76 13.93
CA ARG A 126 30.09 -10.81 12.59
C ARG A 126 30.85 -9.85 11.70
N PHE A 127 31.25 -10.24 10.50
CA PHE A 127 31.98 -9.36 9.60
C PHE A 127 31.48 -9.47 8.16
N GLN A 128 31.87 -8.47 7.37
CA GLN A 128 31.72 -8.46 5.92
C GLN A 128 33.05 -8.01 5.31
N ARG A 129 33.42 -8.59 4.17
CA ARG A 129 34.52 -8.08 3.36
C ARG A 129 34.07 -6.79 2.67
N LEU A 130 34.87 -5.75 2.77
CA LEU A 130 34.66 -4.51 2.03
C LEU A 130 35.31 -4.71 0.66
N ALA A 131 34.54 -4.52 -0.41
CA ALA A 131 35.07 -4.56 -1.77
C ALA A 131 36.31 -3.65 -1.88
N THR A 132 37.44 -4.24 -2.21
CA THR A 132 38.68 -3.50 -2.48
C THR A 132 38.77 -3.18 -3.96
N SER A 133 39.69 -2.29 -4.34
CA SER A 133 39.96 -1.86 -5.72
C SER A 133 40.21 -3.02 -6.72
N ARG A 134 40.45 -4.24 -6.22
CA ARG A 134 40.64 -5.46 -7.01
C ARG A 134 39.33 -6.02 -7.60
N GLU A 135 38.17 -5.73 -7.00
CA GLU A 135 36.86 -6.20 -7.47
C GLU A 135 36.21 -5.30 -8.54
N GLY A 136 37.00 -4.40 -9.16
CA GLY A 136 36.60 -3.69 -10.38
C GLY A 136 35.74 -2.43 -10.20
N PHE A 137 35.51 -1.98 -8.96
CA PHE A 137 34.77 -0.74 -8.68
C PHE A 137 35.67 0.49 -8.50
N ASN A 138 36.73 0.62 -9.29
CA ASN A 138 37.38 1.90 -9.51
C ASN A 138 36.94 2.45 -10.86
N LYS A 139 36.17 3.53 -10.81
CA LYS A 139 36.03 4.46 -11.92
C LYS A 139 37.43 4.79 -12.46
N ALA A 140 37.52 4.95 -13.78
CA ALA A 140 38.71 5.36 -14.48
C ALA A 140 39.41 6.54 -13.75
N GLU A 141 40.75 6.54 -13.78
CA GLU A 141 41.67 7.55 -13.23
C GLU A 141 42.17 7.29 -11.81
N THR A 142 43.18 6.44 -11.66
CA THR A 142 44.23 6.63 -10.65
C THR A 142 45.48 5.87 -11.05
N TRP A 143 46.39 6.58 -11.72
CA TRP A 143 47.79 6.17 -11.89
C TRP A 143 48.53 6.49 -10.59
N GLY A 144 48.74 5.49 -9.73
CA GLY A 144 49.48 5.68 -8.49
C GLY A 144 49.53 4.43 -7.61
N SER A 145 50.69 3.77 -7.60
CA SER A 145 51.18 2.76 -6.65
C SER A 145 50.17 1.69 -6.17
N GLY A 146 50.25 0.50 -6.77
CA GLY A 146 49.71 -0.72 -6.18
C GLY A 146 50.52 -1.10 -4.94
N GLU A 147 50.07 -0.64 -3.77
CA GLU A 147 50.40 -1.27 -2.50
C GLU A 147 49.38 -2.38 -2.26
N ASP A 148 49.85 -3.60 -2.00
CA ASP A 148 49.04 -4.74 -1.53
C ASP A 148 48.37 -4.38 -0.20
N LYS A 149 47.22 -3.71 -0.27
CA LYS A 149 46.37 -3.46 0.88
C LYS A 149 45.57 -4.74 1.12
N GLY A 150 45.71 -5.32 2.31
CA GLY A 150 45.04 -6.56 2.71
C GLY A 150 43.52 -6.50 2.52
N GLU A 151 42.86 -7.66 2.56
CA GLU A 151 41.40 -7.74 2.43
C GLU A 151 40.74 -7.00 3.60
N ARG A 152 40.30 -5.77 3.32
CA ARG A 152 39.64 -4.92 4.33
C ARG A 152 38.28 -5.50 4.67
N CYS A 153 38.04 -5.71 5.95
CA CYS A 153 36.79 -6.20 6.51
C CYS A 153 36.20 -5.16 7.45
N ARG A 154 34.87 -5.16 7.59
CA ARG A 154 34.15 -4.44 8.65
C ARG A 154 33.55 -5.47 9.59
N GLY A 155 33.92 -5.41 10.86
CA GLY A 155 33.42 -6.24 11.94
C GLY A 155 32.32 -5.55 12.74
N HIS A 156 31.49 -6.35 13.38
CA HIS A 156 30.41 -5.97 14.27
C HIS A 156 30.36 -6.94 15.45
N CYS A 157 30.46 -6.41 16.66
CA CYS A 157 30.30 -7.22 17.87
C CYS A 157 28.82 -7.38 18.22
N PRO A 158 28.30 -8.62 18.32
CA PRO A 158 26.89 -8.84 18.70
C PRO A 158 26.59 -8.51 20.17
N HIS A 159 27.62 -8.26 21.00
CA HIS A 159 27.46 -8.02 22.44
C HIS A 159 27.45 -6.54 22.81
N CYS A 160 28.46 -5.78 22.37
CA CYS A 160 28.57 -4.35 22.65
C CYS A 160 28.17 -3.46 21.47
N LEU A 161 27.83 -4.07 20.32
CA LEU A 161 27.42 -3.41 19.08
C LEU A 161 28.48 -2.51 18.45
N ALA A 162 29.73 -2.58 18.92
CA ALA A 162 30.85 -1.86 18.32
C ALA A 162 31.11 -2.36 16.90
N GLU A 163 31.45 -1.43 16.01
CA GLU A 163 31.86 -1.72 14.64
C GLU A 163 33.24 -1.14 14.37
N TRP A 164 34.10 -1.90 13.70
CA TRP A 164 35.45 -1.47 13.35
C TRP A 164 35.88 -2.08 12.02
N ASN A 165 36.85 -1.44 11.37
CA ASN A 165 37.49 -2.00 10.18
C ASN A 165 38.78 -2.72 10.58
N PHE A 166 39.06 -3.85 9.94
CA PHE A 166 40.29 -4.63 10.16
C PHE A 166 40.73 -5.29 8.85
N GLU A 167 41.94 -5.85 8.81
CA GLU A 167 42.46 -6.60 7.68
C GLU A 167 42.62 -8.07 8.13
N LEU A 168 42.19 -9.02 7.29
CA LEU A 168 42.34 -10.47 7.53
C LEU A 168 43.70 -10.98 7.05
#